data_AF-A0A1C0B5A2-F1
#
_entry.id   AF-A0A1C0B5A2-F1
#
_cell.length_a   1.000
_cell.length_b   1.000
_cell.length_c   1.000
_cell.angle_alpha   90.00
_cell.angle_beta   90.00
_cell.angle_gamma   90.00
#
_symmetry.space_group_name_H-M   'P 1'
#
loop_
_entity.id
_entity.type
_entity.pdbx_description
1 polymer ?
#
loop_
_entity_poly.entity_id
_entity_poly.type
_entity_poly.pdbx_seq_one_letter_code
_entity_poly.pdbx_strand_id
1 'polypeptide(L)' 'MSSDYNLSLPNKILFNLKEIEDLGVIKVDMAKKLVYNGYLEVVKIGKKIHISREELIRYLEENTYSKDIA' A
#
# COMPACT_ATOMS: atom_id res chain seq x y z
N MET A 1 12.61 15.19 -6.66
CA MET A 1 13.19 14.08 -5.86
C MET A 1 12.21 12.94 -5.95
N SER A 2 12.61 11.80 -6.52
CA SER A 2 11.74 10.62 -6.55
C SER A 2 11.62 10.08 -5.12
N SER A 3 10.40 9.88 -4.63
CA SER A 3 10.18 9.24 -3.33
C SER A 3 10.58 7.77 -3.47
N ASP A 4 11.74 7.38 -2.92
CA ASP A 4 12.13 5.97 -2.90
C ASP A 4 11.43 5.26 -1.74
N TYR A 5 10.25 4.70 -2.01
CA TYR A 5 9.47 3.93 -1.04
C TYR A 5 10.19 2.64 -0.60
N ASN A 6 11.22 2.18 -1.33
CA ASN A 6 12.03 1.07 -0.89
C ASN A 6 12.87 1.40 0.35
N LEU A 7 13.16 2.68 0.60
CA LEU A 7 13.93 3.11 1.77
C LEU A 7 13.03 3.45 2.96
N SER A 8 11.79 3.89 2.72
CA SER A 8 10.89 4.33 3.78
C SER A 8 10.01 3.22 4.36
N LEU A 9 9.69 2.18 3.58
CA LEU A 9 8.88 1.05 4.07
C LEU A 9 9.74 -0.03 4.73
N PRO A 10 9.28 -0.63 5.85
CA PRO A 10 9.95 -1.75 6.49
C PRO A 10 10.29 -2.88 5.51
N ASN A 11 11.42 -3.55 5.74
CA ASN A 11 11.82 -4.70 4.94
C ASN A 11 11.07 -5.96 5.38
N LYS A 12 9.79 -6.04 4.99
CA LYS A 12 8.86 -7.14 5.26
C LYS A 12 8.13 -7.50 3.97
N ILE A 13 7.85 -8.78 3.75
CA ILE A 13 7.23 -9.26 2.51
C ILE A 13 5.73 -8.91 2.44
N LEU A 14 5.00 -9.09 3.55
CA LEU A 14 3.55 -8.92 3.60
C LEU A 14 3.13 -8.05 4.80
N PHE A 15 2.19 -7.14 4.55
CA PHE A 15 1.57 -6.30 5.58
C PHE A 15 0.09 -6.61 5.68
N ASN A 16 -0.41 -6.81 6.90
CA ASN A 16 -1.85 -6.83 7.11
C ASN A 16 -2.40 -5.39 7.14
N LEU A 17 -3.72 -5.23 6.94
CA LEU A 17 -4.33 -3.89 6.85
C LEU A 17 -4.09 -3.01 8.08
N LYS A 18 -3.99 -3.60 9.28
CA LYS A 18 -3.74 -2.82 10.50
C LYS A 18 -2.31 -2.29 10.54
N GLU A 19 -1.34 -3.10 10.12
CA GLU A 19 0.06 -2.67 9.99
C GLU A 19 0.21 -1.52 8.98
N ILE A 20 -0.50 -1.58 7.86
CA ILE A 20 -0.49 -0.52 6.84
C ILE A 20 -1.06 0.79 7.39
N GLU A 21 -2.13 0.71 8.19
CA GLU A 21 -2.71 1.86 8.88
C GLU A 21 -1.79 2.43 9.95
N ASP A 22 -1.14 1.57 10.74
CA ASP A 22 -0.21 1.96 11.79
C ASP A 22 1.06 2.62 11.22
N LEU A 23 1.47 2.24 10.01
CA LEU A 23 2.52 2.92 9.23
C LEU A 23 2.08 4.28 8.67
N GLY A 24 0.80 4.64 8.79
CA GLY A 24 0.27 5.90 8.29
C GLY A 24 0.06 5.92 6.77
N VAL A 25 0.02 4.75 6.11
CA VAL A 25 -0.02 4.66 4.64
C VAL A 25 -1.47 4.74 4.13
N ILE A 26 -2.34 3.82 4.57
CA ILE A 26 -3.75 3.78 4.18
C ILE A 26 -4.58 3.31 5.38
N LYS A 27 -5.68 4.01 5.69
CA LYS A 27 -6.65 3.55 6.72
C LYS A 27 -7.30 2.24 6.30
N VAL A 28 -7.59 1.37 7.27
CA VAL A 28 -8.16 0.04 7.01
C VAL A 28 -9.42 0.09 6.15
N ASP A 29 -10.32 1.04 6.41
CA ASP A 29 -11.58 1.17 5.67
C ASP A 29 -11.37 1.60 4.21
N MET A 30 -10.36 2.43 3.95
CA MET A 30 -10.00 2.82 2.58
C MET A 30 -9.33 1.65 1.86
N ALA A 31 -8.40 0.96 2.52
CA ALA A 31 -7.76 -0.22 1.94
C ALA A 31 -8.79 -1.27 1.53
N LYS A 32 -9.80 -1.54 2.37
CA LYS A 32 -10.91 -2.44 2.01
C LYS A 32 -11.68 -1.99 0.76
N LYS A 33 -11.96 -0.70 0.61
CA LYS A 33 -12.64 -0.14 -0.58
C LYS A 33 -11.79 -0.31 -1.83
N LEU A 34 -10.49 -0.03 -1.73
CA LEU A 34 -9.55 -0.19 -2.84
C LEU A 34 -9.47 -1.66 -3.30
N VAL A 35 -9.37 -2.58 -2.34
CA VAL A 35 -9.39 -4.04 -2.61
C VAL A 35 -10.69 -4.46 -3.26
N TYR A 36 -11.83 -4.01 -2.73
CA TYR A 36 -13.15 -4.35 -3.28
C TYR A 36 -13.33 -3.86 -4.73
N ASN A 37 -12.79 -2.68 -5.04
CA ASN A 37 -12.85 -2.08 -6.38
C ASN A 37 -11.71 -2.54 -7.30
N GLY A 38 -10.83 -3.45 -6.86
CA GLY A 38 -9.73 -3.98 -7.68
C GLY A 38 -8.53 -3.06 -7.87
N TYR A 39 -8.40 -1.99 -7.06
CA TYR A 39 -7.25 -1.07 -7.10
C TYR A 39 -6.04 -1.55 -6.30
N LEU A 40 -6.23 -2.50 -5.39
CA LEU A 40 -5.17 -3.12 -4.59
C LEU A 40 -5.24 -4.65 -4.71
N GLU A 41 -4.13 -5.25 -5.15
CA GLU A 41 -3.94 -6.69 -5.12
C GLU A 41 -3.68 -7.17 -3.68
N VAL A 42 -4.23 -8.34 -3.33
CA VAL A 42 -4.12 -8.87 -1.97
C VAL A 42 -3.88 -10.37 -1.93
N VAL A 43 -3.16 -10.78 -0.88
CA VAL A 43 -3.02 -12.18 -0.48
C VAL A 43 -3.96 -12.47 0.68
N LYS A 44 -4.93 -13.38 0.46
CA LYS A 44 -5.75 -13.91 1.54
C LYS A 44 -5.02 -15.03 2.28
N ILE A 45 -4.82 -14.85 3.59
CA ILE A 45 -4.26 -15.87 4.49
C ILE A 45 -5.30 -16.16 5.57
N GLY A 46 -6.01 -17.27 5.42
CA GLY A 46 -7.17 -17.59 6.24
C GLY A 46 -8.25 -16.52 6.12
N LYS A 47 -8.62 -15.88 7.25
CA LYS A 47 -9.60 -14.79 7.32
C LYS A 47 -8.99 -13.40 7.17
N LYS A 48 -7.67 -13.27 7.08
CA LYS A 48 -6.96 -11.98 7.04
C LYS A 48 -6.51 -11.65 5.62
N ILE A 49 -6.51 -10.36 5.33
CA ILE A 49 -6.04 -9.77 4.08
C ILE A 49 -4.64 -9.20 4.32
N HIS A 50 -3.72 -9.53 3.41
CA HIS A 50 -2.38 -9.00 3.38
C HIS A 50 -2.10 -8.36 2.03
N ILE A 51 -1.21 -7.37 2.01
CA ILE A 51 -0.72 -6.69 0.83
C ILE A 51 0.78 -6.93 0.77
N SER A 52 1.31 -7.26 -0.41
CA SER A 52 2.75 -7.38 -0.58
C SER A 52 3.42 -6.02 -0.52
N ARG A 53 4.70 -6.00 -0.15
CA ARG A 53 5.49 -4.78 -0.13
C ARG A 53 5.56 -4.15 -1.51
N GLU A 54 5.75 -4.97 -2.52
CA GLU A 54 5.84 -4.57 -3.93
C GLU A 54 4.54 -3.90 -4.38
N GLU A 55 3.39 -4.47 -4.02
CA GLU A 55 2.08 -3.90 -4.33
C GLU A 55 1.84 -2.57 -3.59
N LEU A 56 2.27 -2.49 -2.33
CA LEU A 56 2.17 -1.25 -1.56
C LEU A 56 3.03 -0.14 -2.16
N ILE A 57 4.24 -0.47 -2.62
CA ILE A 57 5.13 0.47 -3.32
C ILE A 57 4.49 0.92 -4.64
N ARG A 58 4.04 -0.02 -5.48
CA ARG A 58 3.34 0.28 -6.73
C ARG A 58 2.17 1.26 -6.50
N TYR A 59 1.34 0.96 -5.51
CA TYR A 59 0.21 1.83 -5.15
C TYR A 59 0.69 3.23 -4.76
N LEU A 60 1.72 3.34 -3.91
CA LEU A 60 2.23 4.64 -3.49
C LEU A 60 2.81 5.43 -4.66
N GLU A 61 3.57 4.80 -5.54
CA GLU A 61 4.14 5.43 -6.73
C GLU A 61 3.04 5.95 -7.67
N GLU A 62 2.03 5.14 -7.98
CA GLU A 62 0.90 5.54 -8.83
C GLU A 62 0.07 6.68 -8.23
N ASN A 63 0.00 6.76 -6.90
CA ASN A 63 -0.76 7.78 -6.19
C ASN A 63 0.11 8.97 -5.74
N THR A 64 1.40 8.99 -6.10
CA THR A 64 2.30 10.11 -5.83
C THR A 64 2.38 11.03 -7.04
N TYR A 65 1.72 12.18 -6.94
CA TYR A 65 1.84 13.22 -7.95
C TYR A 65 3.13 14.00 -7.75
N SER A 66 4.15 13.67 -8.54
CA SER A 66 5.33 14.50 -8.68
C SER A 66 4.96 15.72 -9.51
N LYS A 67 5.02 16.91 -8.92
CA LYS A 67 4.91 18.20 -9.62
C LYS A 67 6.04 18.27 -10.66
N ASP A 68 5.85 17.88 -11.92
CA ASP A 68 5.30 18.71 -12.99
C ASP A 68 3.79 18.99 -12.86
N ILE A 69 3.45 19.92 -11.96
CA ILE A 69 2.26 20.76 -12.18
C ILE A 69 2.65 21.64 -13.37
N ALA A 70 2.22 21.23 -14.56
CA ALA A 70 2.11 22.11 -15.72
C ALA A 70 0.94 23.08 -15.52
#